data_AF-A0A0X1U7L3-F1
#
_entry.id   AF-A0A0X1U7L3-F1
#
_cell.length_a   1.000
_cell.length_b   1.000
_cell.length_c   1.000
_cell.angle_alpha   90.00
_cell.angle_beta   90.00
_cell.angle_gamma   90.00
#
_symmetry.space_group_name_H-M   'P 1'
#
loop_
_entity.id
_entity.type
_entity.pdbx_description
1 polymer ?
#
loop_
_entity_poly.entity_id
_entity_poly.type
_entity_poly.pdbx_seq_one_letter_code
_entity_poly.pdbx_strand_id
1 'polypeptide(L)'
;MNIIEELYHGNIHTNEKCFSRSSHYTKFVAIVSENEEKITEFLQALPNSEQEQHLLSQMMNAQSEINLFEGREKFIEGFRLGARFVLDTFVVPQQSVIRDIE
;
A
#
# COMPACT_ATOMS: atom_id res chain seq x y z
N MET A 1 -17.35 19.92 10.62
CA MET A 1 -16.34 19.86 9.55
C MET A 1 -16.73 18.69 8.65
N ASN A 2 -17.05 18.96 7.39
CA ASN A 2 -17.57 17.93 6.47
C ASN A 2 -16.38 17.18 5.84
N ILE A 3 -16.37 15.86 5.94
CA ILE A 3 -15.30 15.01 5.39
C ILE A 3 -15.08 15.23 3.87
N ILE A 4 -16.12 15.60 3.14
CA ILE A 4 -16.06 15.88 1.69
C ILE A 4 -15.37 17.23 1.42
N GLU A 5 -15.62 18.24 2.26
CA GLU A 5 -14.91 19.53 2.17
C GLU A 5 -13.43 19.33 2.50
N GLU A 6 -13.12 18.54 3.52
CA GLU A 6 -11.74 18.21 3.88
C GLU A 6 -11.00 17.43 2.78
N LEU A 7 -11.70 16.52 2.10
CA LEU A 7 -11.16 15.84 0.93
C LEU A 7 -10.94 16.81 -0.24
N TYR A 8 -11.89 17.71 -0.51
CA TYR A 8 -11.80 18.71 -1.57
C TYR A 8 -10.61 19.66 -1.35
N HIS A 9 -10.38 20.07 -0.11
CA HIS A 9 -9.26 20.93 0.26
C HIS A 9 -7.92 20.18 0.34
N GLY A 10 -7.90 18.85 0.17
CA GLY A 10 -6.69 18.04 0.22
C GLY A 10 -6.17 17.81 1.64
N ASN A 11 -6.97 18.09 2.67
CA ASN A 11 -6.61 17.86 4.08
C ASN A 11 -6.65 16.37 4.44
N ILE A 12 -7.33 15.54 3.63
CA ILE A 12 -7.35 14.08 3.78
C ILE A 12 -6.48 13.47 2.68
N HIS A 13 -5.33 12.94 3.09
CA HIS A 13 -4.45 12.19 2.21
C HIS A 13 -4.86 10.71 2.18
N THR A 14 -5.68 10.34 1.20
CA THR A 14 -6.25 8.99 1.09
C THR A 14 -5.21 7.88 0.86
N ASN A 15 -4.02 8.25 0.38
CA ASN A 15 -2.91 7.32 0.13
C ASN A 15 -1.84 7.35 1.25
N GLU A 16 -1.90 8.29 2.19
CA GLU A 16 -0.90 8.36 3.25
C GLU A 16 -1.19 7.32 4.32
N LYS A 17 -0.49 6.19 4.22
CA LYS A 17 -0.30 5.33 5.37
C LYS A 17 0.67 6.02 6.32
N CYS A 18 0.15 6.57 7.41
CA CYS A 18 0.98 7.03 8.51
C CYS A 18 1.59 5.79 9.19
N PHE A 19 2.83 5.44 8.82
CA PHE A 19 3.56 4.36 9.49
C PHE A 19 4.27 4.93 10.71
N SER A 20 4.05 4.33 11.87
CA SER A 20 4.86 4.64 13.05
C SER A 20 6.33 4.36 12.74
N ARG A 21 7.21 5.29 13.10
CA ARG A 21 8.67 5.14 12.97
C ARG A 21 9.22 3.92 13.73
N SER A 22 8.48 3.40 14.70
CA SER A 22 8.83 2.18 15.46
C SER A 22 8.17 0.90 14.92
N SER A 23 7.52 0.96 13.75
CA SER A 23 6.85 -0.19 13.18
C SER A 23 7.83 -1.24 12.63
N HIS A 24 7.40 -2.50 12.64
CA HIS A 24 8.11 -3.57 11.92
C HIS A 24 8.31 -3.23 10.44
N TYR A 25 7.37 -2.49 9.84
CA TYR A 25 7.48 -2.01 8.47
C TYR A 25 8.72 -1.13 8.27
N THR A 26 8.94 -0.11 9.13
CA THR A 26 10.13 0.75 9.06
C THR A 26 11.43 -0.05 9.20
N LYS A 27 11.44 -1.07 10.07
CA LYS A 27 12.59 -1.98 10.22
C LYS A 27 12.90 -2.72 8.91
N PHE A 28 11.88 -3.27 8.25
CA PHE A 28 12.09 -4.00 7.00
C PHE A 28 12.44 -3.08 5.84
N VAL A 29 11.89 -1.86 5.78
CA VAL A 29 12.30 -0.83 4.81
C VAL A 29 13.79 -0.50 4.98
N ALA A 30 14.26 -0.30 6.21
CA ALA A 30 15.68 -0.07 6.48
C ALA A 30 16.56 -1.24 6.03
N ILE A 31 16.16 -2.49 6.32
CA ILE A 31 16.88 -3.68 5.87
C ILE A 31 16.97 -3.74 4.34
N VAL A 32 15.87 -3.45 3.63
CA VAL A 32 15.87 -3.45 2.16
C VAL A 32 16.81 -2.38 1.64
N SER A 33 16.71 -1.14 2.15
CA SER A 33 17.54 -0.02 1.72
C SER A 33 19.03 -0.27 1.97
N GLU A 34 19.41 -0.74 3.16
CA GLU A 34 20.80 -1.03 3.50
C GLU A 34 21.38 -2.16 2.66
N ASN A 35 20.59 -3.20 2.36
CA ASN A 35 21.05 -4.30 1.53
C ASN A 35 21.15 -3.91 0.05
N GLU A 36 20.21 -3.11 -0.45
CA GLU A 36 20.26 -2.53 -1.80
C GLU A 36 21.53 -1.71 -2.00
N GLU A 37 21.87 -0.84 -1.05
CA GLU A 37 23.08 -0.03 -1.08
C GLU A 37 24.33 -0.92 -1.13
N LYS A 38 24.44 -1.89 -0.21
CA LYS A 38 25.59 -2.83 -0.18
C LYS A 38 25.75 -3.64 -1.45
N ILE A 39 24.65 -4.11 -2.04
CA ILE A 39 24.69 -4.86 -3.31
C ILE A 39 25.15 -3.94 -4.43
N THR A 40 24.65 -2.70 -4.47
CA THR A 40 25.04 -1.72 -5.47
C THR A 40 26.53 -1.39 -5.38
N GLU A 41 27.04 -1.11 -4.18
CA GLU A 41 28.47 -0.87 -3.93
C GLU A 41 29.32 -2.08 -4.34
N PHE A 42 28.89 -3.29 -3.97
CA PHE A 42 29.58 -4.53 -4.32
C PHE A 42 29.67 -4.71 -5.84
N LEU A 43 28.59 -4.47 -6.57
CA LEU A 43 28.59 -4.57 -8.03
C LEU A 43 29.48 -3.49 -8.65
N GLN A 44 29.44 -2.25 -8.18
CA GLN A 44 30.31 -1.17 -8.68
C GLN A 44 31.80 -1.46 -8.49
N ALA A 45 32.17 -2.18 -7.42
CA ALA A 45 33.57 -2.55 -7.17
C ALA A 45 34.08 -3.69 -8.08
N LEU A 46 33.18 -4.46 -8.73
CA LEU A 46 33.55 -5.54 -9.63
C LEU A 46 33.84 -5.00 -11.05
N PRO A 47 34.93 -5.45 -11.71
CA PRO A 47 35.18 -5.09 -13.09
C PRO A 47 34.17 -5.78 -14.03
N ASN A 48 33.71 -5.06 -15.05
CA ASN A 48 32.78 -5.54 -16.08
C ASN A 48 31.38 -5.97 -15.57
N SER A 49 30.86 -5.35 -14.51
CA SER A 49 29.56 -5.67 -13.90
C SER A 49 28.38 -4.76 -14.35
N GLU A 50 28.56 -3.99 -15.42
CA GLU A 50 27.57 -2.99 -15.87
C GLU A 50 26.21 -3.64 -16.20
N GLN A 51 26.23 -4.87 -16.73
CA GLN A 51 25.02 -5.61 -17.06
C GLN A 51 24.24 -5.99 -15.81
N GLU A 52 24.91 -6.49 -14.77
CA GLU A 52 24.31 -6.86 -13.49
C GLU A 52 23.74 -5.64 -12.77
N GLN A 53 24.46 -4.51 -12.78
CA GLN A 53 23.97 -3.24 -12.23
C GLN A 53 22.69 -2.78 -12.93
N HIS A 54 22.67 -2.86 -14.26
CA HIS A 54 21.49 -2.51 -15.04
C HIS A 54 20.30 -3.45 -14.75
N LEU A 55 20.53 -4.76 -14.66
CA LEU A 55 19.49 -5.73 -14.30
C LEU A 55 18.92 -5.48 -12.90
N LEU A 56 19.78 -5.18 -11.93
CA LEU A 56 19.37 -4.85 -10.56
C LEU A 56 18.48 -3.60 -10.54
N SER A 57 18.91 -2.53 -11.23
CA SER A 57 18.14 -1.29 -11.32
C SER A 57 16.80 -1.49 -12.01
N GLN A 58 16.76 -2.25 -13.11
CA GLN A 58 15.51 -2.60 -13.79
C GLN A 58 14.56 -3.38 -12.88
N MET A 59 15.07 -4.36 -12.12
CA MET A 59 14.29 -5.14 -11.17
C MET A 59 13.71 -4.27 -10.06
N MET A 60 14.51 -3.38 -9.47
CA MET A 60 14.07 -2.47 -8.39
C MET A 60 12.99 -1.51 -8.87
N ASN A 61 13.17 -0.93 -10.06
CA ASN A 61 12.16 -0.08 -10.68
C ASN A 61 10.85 -0.84 -10.93
N ALA A 62 10.93 -2.05 -11.51
CA ALA A 62 9.75 -2.88 -11.73
C ALA A 62 9.04 -3.26 -10.42
N GLN A 63 9.79 -3.60 -9.36
CA GLN A 63 9.22 -3.93 -8.06
C GLN A 63 8.54 -2.71 -7.40
N SER A 64 9.12 -1.51 -7.54
CA SER A 64 8.52 -0.26 -7.07
C SER A 64 7.18 0.01 -7.77
N GLU A 65 7.14 -0.14 -9.09
CA GLU A 65 5.91 0.02 -9.88
C GLU A 65 4.84 -1.02 -9.48
N ILE A 66 5.21 -2.29 -9.29
CA ILE A 66 4.30 -3.33 -8.79
C ILE A 66 3.70 -2.92 -7.44
N ASN A 67 4.51 -2.44 -6.51
CA ASN A 67 4.02 -1.99 -5.21
C ASN A 67 3.05 -0.80 -5.32
N LEU A 68 3.30 0.12 -6.27
CA LEU A 68 2.41 1.24 -6.55
C LEU A 68 1.07 0.76 -7.12
N PHE A 69 1.10 -0.13 -8.11
CA PHE A 69 -0.11 -0.72 -8.70
C PHE A 69 -0.93 -1.47 -7.65
N GLU A 70 -0.29 -2.34 -6.88
CA GLU A 70 -0.97 -3.08 -5.81
C GLU A 70 -1.54 -2.15 -4.75
N GLY A 71 -0.80 -1.12 -4.35
CA GLY A 71 -1.26 -0.12 -3.39
C GLY A 71 -2.54 0.57 -3.86
N ARG A 72 -2.57 0.97 -5.14
CA ARG A 72 -3.75 1.58 -5.76
C ARG A 72 -4.94 0.62 -5.81
N GLU A 73 -4.75 -0.60 -6.30
CA GLU A 73 -5.85 -1.57 -6.44
C GLU A 73 -6.42 -1.94 -5.06
N LYS A 74 -5.55 -2.25 -4.09
CA LYS A 74 -5.97 -2.54 -2.70
C LYS A 74 -6.76 -1.38 -2.09
N PHE A 75 -6.36 -0.13 -2.36
CA PHE A 75 -7.09 1.05 -1.91
C PHE A 75 -8.48 1.14 -2.54
N ILE A 76 -8.58 1.00 -3.86
CA ILE A 76 -9.87 1.07 -4.59
C ILE A 76 -10.80 -0.05 -4.13
N GLU A 77 -10.30 -1.28 -4.03
CA GLU A 77 -11.07 -2.43 -3.55
C GLU A 77 -11.57 -2.23 -2.12
N GLY A 78 -10.68 -1.79 -1.21
CA GLY A 78 -11.03 -1.49 0.17
C GLY A 78 -12.08 -0.39 0.31
N PHE A 79 -11.95 0.70 -0.46
CA PHE A 79 -12.92 1.79 -0.47
C PHE A 79 -14.30 1.32 -0.96
N ARG A 80 -14.34 0.57 -2.06
CA ARG A 80 -15.59 -0.01 -2.60
C ARG A 80 -16.23 -0.98 -1.61
N LEU A 81 -15.43 -1.80 -0.94
CA LEU A 81 -15.91 -2.73 0.08
C LEU A 81 -16.54 -1.99 1.27
N GLY A 82 -15.87 -0.95 1.77
CA GLY A 82 -16.40 -0.10 2.84
C GLY A 82 -17.74 0.54 2.46
N ALA A 83 -17.85 1.09 1.25
CA ALA A 83 -19.11 1.65 0.74
C ALA A 83 -20.24 0.60 0.66
N ARG A 84 -19.93 -0.65 0.26
CA ARG A 84 -20.90 -1.74 0.23
C ARG A 84 -21.41 -2.09 1.63
N PHE A 85 -20.53 -2.18 2.63
CA PHE A 85 -20.95 -2.42 4.01
C PHE A 85 -21.89 -1.32 4.54
N VAL A 86 -21.59 -0.06 4.23
CA VAL A 86 -22.46 1.06 4.58
C VAL A 86 -23.82 0.93 3.91
N LEU A 87 -23.86 0.67 2.61
CA LEU A 87 -25.13 0.47 1.89
C LEU A 87 -25.93 -0.70 2.46
N ASP A 88 -25.30 -1.84 2.72
CA ASP A 88 -25.96 -3.02 3.31
C ASP A 88 -26.55 -2.70 4.69
N THR A 89 -25.92 -1.82 5.47
CA THR A 89 -26.40 -1.42 6.81
C THR A 89 -27.70 -0.61 6.75
N PHE A 90 -27.91 0.19 5.70
CA PHE A 90 -29.02 1.14 5.61
C PHE A 90 -30.10 0.77 4.58
N VAL A 91 -29.75 0.02 3.54
CA VAL A 91 -30.61 -0.25 2.37
C VAL A 91 -31.20 -1.66 2.40
N VAL A 92 -30.48 -2.64 2.93
CA VAL A 92 -31.00 -4.01 3.06
C VAL A 92 -31.90 -4.05 4.30
N PRO A 93 -33.20 -4.41 4.17
CA PRO A 93 -34.06 -4.57 5.33
C PRO A 93 -33.42 -5.57 6.30
N GLN A 94 -33.39 -5.26 7.59
CA GLN A 94 -33.01 -6.24 8.62
C GLN A 94 -33.98 -7.42 8.52
N GLN A 95 -33.59 -8.46 7.78
CA GLN A 95 -34.16 -9.78 7.97
C GLN A 95 -33.70 -10.23 9.36
N SER A 96 -34.65 -10.48 10.26
CA SER A 96 -34.32 -11.05 11.56
C SER A 96 -33.40 -12.26 11.35
N VAL A 97 -32.20 -12.21 11.94
CA VAL A 97 -31.26 -13.34 11.90
C VAL A 97 -31.86 -14.54 12.64
N ILE A 98 -32.79 -14.29 13.56
CA ILE A 98 -33.55 -15.31 14.26
C ILE A 98 -34.94 -15.38 13.63
N ARG A 99 -35.18 -16.40 12.80
CA ARG A 99 -36.52 -16.69 12.25
C ARG A 99 -37.36 -17.59 13.17
N ASP A 100 -36.75 -18.14 14.21
CA ASP A 100 -37.31 -19.21 15.02
C ASP A 100 -37.33 -18.84 16.52
N ILE A 101 -38.14 -17.86 16.89
CA ILE A 101 -38.68 -17.81 18.27
C ILE A 101 -40.20 -17.82 18.12
N GLU A 102 -40.78 -18.99 18.39
CA GLU A 102 -42.22 -19.20 18.56
C GLU A 102 -42.78 -18.40 19.74
#